data_AF-A0A5D0TFV7-F1
#
_entry.id   AF-A0A5D0TFV7-F1
#
_cell.length_a   1.000
_cell.length_b   1.000
_cell.length_c   1.000
_cell.angle_alpha   90.00
_cell.angle_beta   90.00
_cell.angle_gamma   90.00
#
_symmetry.space_group_name_H-M   'P 1'
#
loop_
_entity.id
_entity.type
_entity.pdbx_description
1 polymer ?
#
loop_
_entity_poly.entity_id
_entity_poly.type
_entity_poly.pdbx_seq_one_letter_code
_entity_poly.pdbx_strand_id
1 'polypeptide(L)' 'AAQTCERFMFGLFNYKDYPRNHWRRIRTTNMMERLNKELKRRSKVVGAFPNDDSLLRLVVSILININEEWITGRRYLTM' A
#
# COMPACT_ATOMS: atom_id res chain seq x y z
N ALA A 1 -2.16 7.07 -24.89
CA ALA A 1 -2.90 6.23 -23.93
C ALA A 1 -3.11 4.80 -24.45
N ALA A 2 -3.72 4.60 -25.63
CA ALA A 2 -3.95 3.25 -26.19
C ALA A 2 -2.68 2.40 -26.35
N GLN A 3 -1.61 2.97 -26.94
CA GLN A 3 -0.31 2.28 -27.11
C GLN A 3 0.33 1.84 -25.78
N THR A 4 0.10 2.56 -24.68
CA THR A 4 0.61 2.19 -23.35
C THR A 4 -0.17 1.01 -22.78
N CYS A 5 -1.50 1.00 -22.95
CA CYS A 5 -2.35 -0.10 -22.52
C CYS A 5 -2.04 -1.39 -23.29
N GLU A 6 -1.78 -1.30 -24.59
CA GLU A 6 -1.37 -2.45 -25.42
C GLU A 6 -0.03 -3.02 -24.95
N ARG A 7 0.95 -2.14 -24.68
CA ARG A 7 2.28 -2.55 -24.20
C ARG A 7 2.26 -3.28 -22.86
N PHE A 8 1.35 -2.91 -21.95
CA PHE A 8 1.25 -3.50 -20.60
C PHE A 8 0.03 -4.40 -20.42
N MET A 9 -0.60 -4.85 -21.51
CA MET A 9 -1.86 -5.59 -21.48
C MET A 9 -1.82 -6.80 -20.55
N PHE A 10 -0.73 -7.57 -20.59
CA PHE A 10 -0.54 -8.73 -19.71
C PHE A 10 -0.47 -8.34 -18.22
N GLY A 11 0.26 -7.28 -17.88
CA GLY A 11 0.34 -6.80 -16.50
C GLY A 11 -0.95 -6.16 -15.99
N LEU A 12 -1.74 -5.56 -16.89
CA LEU A 12 -3.00 -4.90 -16.54
C LEU A 12 -4.14 -5.89 -16.25
N PHE A 13 -4.10 -7.09 -16.82
CA PHE A 13 -5.21 -8.06 -16.71
C PHE A 13 -4.88 -9.31 -15.89
N ASN A 14 -3.68 -9.43 -15.33
CA ASN A 14 -3.26 -10.55 -14.48
C ASN A 14 -4.22 -10.86 -13.32
N TYR A 15 -4.94 -9.87 -12.78
CA TYR A 15 -5.90 -10.05 -11.70
C TYR A 15 -7.11 -10.92 -12.10
N LYS A 16 -7.35 -11.12 -13.41
CA LYS A 16 -8.46 -11.93 -13.92
C LYS A 16 -8.26 -13.44 -13.71
N ASP A 17 -7.02 -13.86 -13.44
CA ASP A 17 -6.71 -15.26 -13.12
C ASP A 17 -7.23 -15.68 -11.73
N TYR A 18 -7.62 -14.70 -10.91
CA TYR A 18 -8.18 -14.91 -9.58
C TYR A 18 -9.71 -14.96 -9.60
N PRO A 19 -10.37 -15.51 -8.56
CA PRO A 19 -11.81 -15.44 -8.41
C PRO A 19 -12.38 -14.01 -8.48
N ARG A 20 -13.57 -13.84 -9.07
CA ARG A 20 -14.19 -12.52 -9.33
C ARG A 20 -14.41 -11.67 -8.08
N ASN A 21 -14.61 -12.30 -6.92
CA ASN A 21 -14.70 -11.63 -5.62
C ASN A 21 -13.40 -10.90 -5.23
N HIS A 22 -12.24 -11.32 -5.75
CA HIS A 22 -10.94 -10.71 -5.45
C HIS A 22 -10.54 -9.59 -6.41
N TRP A 23 -11.13 -9.53 -7.61
CA TRP A 23 -10.72 -8.60 -8.68
C TRP A 23 -10.69 -7.14 -8.23
N ARG A 24 -11.73 -6.68 -7.54
CA ARG A 24 -11.83 -5.28 -7.08
C ARG A 24 -10.69 -4.93 -6.12
N ARG A 25 -10.24 -5.90 -5.32
CA ARG A 25 -9.16 -5.70 -4.34
C ARG A 25 -7.80 -5.67 -5.02
N ILE A 26 -7.55 -6.61 -5.92
CA ILE A 26 -6.26 -6.73 -6.64
C ILE A 26 -6.06 -5.56 -7.61
N ARG A 27 -7.12 -5.14 -8.33
CA ARG A 27 -7.05 -4.06 -9.32
C ARG A 27 -6.83 -2.67 -8.70
N THR A 28 -7.18 -2.46 -7.43
CA THR A 28 -7.15 -1.11 -6.83
C THR A 28 -5.92 -0.90 -5.95
N THR A 29 -5.37 0.30 -6.02
CA THR A 29 -4.22 0.75 -5.21
C THR A 29 -4.64 1.45 -3.92
N ASN A 30 -5.94 1.47 -3.59
CA ASN A 30 -6.51 2.21 -2.45
C ASN A 30 -5.80 1.92 -1.12
N MET A 31 -5.44 0.65 -0.87
CA MET A 31 -4.71 0.26 0.33
C MET A 31 -3.34 0.94 0.38
N MET A 32 -2.58 0.80 -0.71
CA MET A 32 -1.21 1.32 -0.83
C MET A 32 -1.20 2.84 -0.76
N GLU A 33 -2.15 3.50 -1.42
CA GLU A 33 -2.30 4.96 -1.37
C GLU A 33 -2.62 5.45 0.04
N ARG A 34 -3.50 4.75 0.77
CA ARG A 34 -3.83 5.10 2.15
C ARG A 34 -2.62 4.92 3.07
N LEU A 35 -1.89 3.82 2.93
CA LEU A 35 -0.67 3.55 3.69
C LEU A 35 0.42 4.60 3.41
N ASN A 36 0.67 4.91 2.13
CA ASN A 36 1.63 5.94 1.73
C ASN A 36 1.25 7.33 2.24
N LYS A 37 -0.04 7.66 2.24
CA LYS A 37 -0.55 8.93 2.80
C LYS A 37 -0.28 9.01 4.30
N GLU A 38 -0.45 7.92 5.03
CA GLU A 38 -0.20 7.87 6.47
C GLU A 38 1.29 7.95 6.82
N LEU A 39 2.14 7.22 6.09
CA LEU A 39 3.60 7.34 6.21
C LEU A 39 4.03 8.79 5.99
N LYS A 40 3.57 9.42 4.90
CA LYS A 40 3.89 10.81 4.58
C LYS A 40 3.38 11.79 5.64
N ARG A 41 2.19 11.55 6.20
CA ARG A 41 1.62 12.39 7.25
C ARG A 41 2.45 12.34 8.54
N ARG A 42 2.84 11.15 8.98
CA ARG A 42 3.60 10.96 10.23
C ARG A 42 5.06 11.36 10.09
N SER A 43 5.68 11.11 8.94
CA SER A 43 7.07 11.55 8.69
C SER A 43 7.19 13.08 8.55
N LYS A 44 6.14 13.76 8.08
CA LYS A 44 6.15 15.23 7.90
C LYS A 44 6.45 15.99 9.20
N VAL A 45 6.08 15.47 10.36
CA VAL A 45 6.32 16.13 11.67
C VAL A 45 7.80 16.18 12.02
N VAL A 46 8.59 15.22 11.54
CA VAL A 46 10.03 15.14 11.82
C VAL A 46 10.82 16.19 11.01
N GLY A 47 10.31 16.60 9.84
CA GLY A 47 10.95 17.58 8.97
C GLY A 47 12.15 17.01 8.22
N ALA A 48 13.26 16.75 8.92
CA ALA A 48 14.49 16.20 8.35
C ALA A 48 15.04 15.05 9.23
N PHE A 49 15.53 14.00 8.58
CA PHE A 49 16.12 12.85 9.26
C PHE A 49 17.65 12.96 9.27
N PRO A 50 18.32 12.65 10.40
CA PRO A 50 19.78 12.70 10.48
C PRO A 50 20.50 11.63 9.64
N ASN A 51 19.83 10.51 9.31
CA ASN A 51 20.34 9.44 8.44
C ASN A 51 19.19 8.51 7.97
N ASP A 52 19.47 7.63 7.02
CA ASP A 52 18.50 6.69 6.47
C ASP A 52 17.97 5.68 7.51
N ASP A 53 18.83 5.25 8.45
CA ASP A 53 18.42 4.34 9.53
C ASP A 53 17.36 4.94 10.44
N SER A 54 17.45 6.25 10.73
CA SER A 54 16.47 6.96 11.55
C SER A 54 15.10 7.05 10.86
N LEU A 55 15.09 7.26 9.54
CA LEU A 55 13.88 7.18 8.71
C LEU A 55 13.31 5.77 8.72
N LEU A 56 14.15 4.75 8.50
CA LEU A 56 13.75 3.36 8.46
C LEU A 56 13.09 2.94 9.78
N ARG A 57 13.69 3.31 10.92
CA ARG A 57 13.14 3.03 12.26
C ARG A 57 11.74 3.61 12.44
N LEU A 58 11.52 4.87 12.03
CA LEU A 58 10.20 5.48 12.11
C LEU A 58 9.20 4.75 11.21
N VAL A 59 9.56 4.52 9.94
CA VAL A 59 8.68 3.86 8.97
C VAL A 59 8.29 2.47 9.45
N VAL A 60 9.25 1.65 9.88
CA VAL A 60 9.00 0.30 10.41
C VAL A 60 8.09 0.37 11.64
N SER A 61 8.35 1.30 12.56
CA SER A 61 7.50 1.48 13.75
C SER A 61 6.05 1.81 13.38
N ILE A 62 5.83 2.67 12.38
CA ILE A 62 4.48 3.01 11.87
C ILE A 62 3.81 1.77 11.26
N LEU A 63 4.54 0.99 10.47
CA LEU A 63 4.02 -0.21 9.82
C LEU A 63 3.63 -1.29 10.84
N ILE A 64 4.42 -1.48 11.90
CA ILE A 64 4.10 -2.40 12.99
C ILE A 64 2.79 -1.99 13.66
N ASN A 65 2.60 -0.71 14.00
CA ASN A 65 1.36 -0.22 14.59
C ASN A 65 0.14 -0.46 13.68
N ILE A 66 0.26 -0.19 12.38
CA ILE A 66 -0.83 -0.44 11.41
C ILE A 66 -1.16 -1.94 11.34
N ASN A 67 -0.13 -2.80 11.34
CA ASN A 67 -0.31 -4.24 11.32
C ASN A 67 -1.01 -4.74 12.59
N GLU A 68 -0.62 -4.24 13.77
CA GLU A 68 -1.29 -4.56 15.04
C GLU A 68 -2.77 -4.15 15.03
N GLU A 69 -3.10 -2.96 14.52
CA GLU A 69 -4.49 -2.52 14.34
C GLU A 69 -5.29 -3.45 13.42
N TRP A 70 -4.67 -3.93 12.33
CA TRP A 70 -5.34 -4.85 11.40
C TRP A 70 -5.55 -6.24 12.00
N ILE A 71 -4.64 -6.73 12.83
CA ILE A 71 -4.74 -8.03 13.49
C ILE A 71 -5.79 -7.99 14.61
N THR A 72 -5.77 -6.95 15.44
CA THR A 72 -6.59 -6.85 16.66
C THR A 72 -7.96 -6.23 16.43
N GLY A 73 -8.11 -5.40 15.40
CA GLY A 73 -9.30 -4.59 15.15
C GLY A 73 -9.98 -4.83 13.80
N ARG A 74 -10.35 -3.74 13.11
CA ARG A 74 -11.01 -3.81 11.80
C ARG A 74 -10.00 -4.14 10.70
N ARG A 75 -9.94 -5.41 10.31
CA ARG A 75 -9.18 -5.85 9.12
C ARG A 75 -9.61 -5.04 7.90
N TYR A 76 -8.62 -4.40 7.25
CA TYR A 76 -8.87 -3.64 6.03
C TYR A 76 -9.25 -4.55 4.84
N LEU A 77 -8.67 -5.76 4.77
CA LEU A 77 -9.04 -6.81 3.82
C LEU A 77 -9.32 -8.12 4.55
N THR A 78 -10.46 -8.73 4.27
CA THR A 78 -10.81 -10.11 4.62
C THR A 78 -10.85 -10.93 3.34
N MET A 79 -9.89 -11.82 3.14
CA MET A 79 -9.76 -12.59 1.89
C MET A 79 -10.96 -13.50 1.61
#